data_AF-A0A2E1EFL9-F1
#
_entry.id   AF-A0A2E1EFL9-F1
#
_cell.length_a   1.000
_cell.length_b   1.000
_cell.length_c   1.000
_cell.angle_alpha   90.00
_cell.angle_beta   90.00
_cell.angle_gamma   90.00
#
_symmetry.space_group_name_H-M   'P 1'
#
loop_
_entity.id
_entity.type
_entity.pdbx_description
1 polymer ?
#
loop_
_entity_poly.entity_id
_entity_poly.type
_entity_poly.pdbx_seq_one_letter_code
_entity_poly.pdbx_strand_id
1 'polypeptide(L)' 'MPVGGSVKVTAVDVATGLEVSVVGPSTAAQHELERIAVRKLRYMLEKKEKEGQEPEKKTPPESSGGGIVV' A
#
# COMPACT_ATOMS: atom_id res chain seq x y z
N MET A 1 3.01 -29.45 -13.00
CA MET A 1 1.79 -28.77 -12.50
C MET A 1 1.88 -27.30 -12.89
N PRO A 2 0.85 -26.68 -13.49
CA PRO A 2 0.88 -25.25 -13.78
C PRO A 2 0.78 -24.43 -12.48
N VAL A 3 1.72 -23.51 -12.28
CA VAL A 3 1.60 -22.48 -11.25
C VAL A 3 0.63 -21.43 -11.80
N GLY A 4 -0.44 -21.10 -11.06
CA GLY A 4 -1.46 -20.15 -11.50
C GLY A 4 -0.87 -18.76 -11.80
N GLY A 5 -1.43 -18.06 -12.79
CA GLY A 5 -0.95 -16.73 -13.18
C GLY A 5 -1.31 -15.64 -12.16
N SER A 6 -0.47 -14.61 -12.07
CA SER A 6 -0.69 -13.42 -11.23
C SER A 6 -0.72 -12.13 -12.06
N VAL A 7 -1.35 -11.09 -11.51
CA VAL A 7 -1.45 -9.76 -12.11
C VAL A 7 -1.05 -8.73 -11.05
N LYS A 8 -0.26 -7.72 -11.46
CA LYS A 8 0.10 -6.56 -10.65
C LYS A 8 -0.70 -5.34 -11.09
N VAL A 9 -1.33 -4.66 -10.14
CA VAL A 9 -2.03 -3.39 -10.33
C VAL A 9 -1.33 -2.32 -9.50
N THR A 10 -1.05 -1.18 -10.10
CA THR A 10 -0.40 -0.03 -9.44
C THR A 10 -1.34 1.16 -9.46
N ALA A 11 -1.62 1.72 -8.28
CA ALA A 11 -2.29 3.01 -8.14
C ALA A 11 -1.23 4.10 -7.91
N VAL A 12 -1.36 5.23 -8.60
CA VAL A 12 -0.42 6.34 -8.58
C VAL A 12 -1.17 7.64 -8.27
N ASP A 13 -0.70 8.39 -7.28
CA ASP A 13 -1.14 9.76 -7.04
C ASP A 13 -0.15 10.74 -7.67
N VAL A 14 -0.62 11.54 -8.63
CA VAL A 14 0.23 12.43 -9.43
C VAL A 14 0.69 13.65 -8.61
N ALA A 15 -0.10 14.11 -7.65
CA ALA A 15 0.20 15.29 -6.86
C ALA A 15 1.36 15.07 -5.88
N THR A 16 1.38 13.91 -5.23
CA THR A 16 2.41 13.54 -4.23
C THR A 16 3.52 12.64 -4.79
N GLY A 17 3.33 12.07 -5.99
CA GLY A 17 4.21 11.06 -6.58
C GLY A 17 4.16 9.71 -5.83
N LEU A 18 3.14 9.49 -4.99
CA LEU A 18 3.02 8.26 -4.23
C LEU A 18 2.45 7.13 -5.08
N GLU A 19 3.13 5.99 -5.06
CA GLU A 19 2.71 4.78 -5.78
C GLU A 19 2.48 3.61 -4.82
N VAL A 20 1.45 2.82 -5.11
CA VAL A 20 1.13 1.61 -4.36
C VAL A 20 0.77 0.49 -5.32
N SER A 21 1.43 -0.66 -5.17
CA SER A 21 1.10 -1.86 -5.95
C SER A 21 0.43 -2.96 -5.13
N VAL A 22 -0.44 -3.71 -5.80
CA VAL A 22 -1.14 -4.90 -5.32
C VAL A 22 -0.92 -6.01 -6.33
N VAL A 23 -0.63 -7.22 -5.86
CA VAL A 23 -0.51 -8.43 -6.68
C VAL A 23 -1.63 -9.39 -6.30
N GLY A 24 -2.35 -9.89 -7.29
CA GLY A 24 -3.45 -10.83 -7.10
C GLY A 24 -3.46 -11.92 -8.17
N PRO A 25 -4.35 -12.92 -8.05
CA PRO A 25 -4.51 -13.95 -9.06
C PRO A 25 -5.04 -13.33 -10.36
N SER A 26 -4.58 -13.86 -11.50
CA SER A 26 -5.05 -13.46 -12.83
C SER A 26 -6.54 -13.71 -13.08
N THR A 27 -7.16 -14.57 -12.25
CA THR A 27 -8.60 -14.86 -12.29
C THR A 27 -9.45 -13.90 -11.46
N ALA A 28 -8.84 -13.02 -10.65
CA ALA A 28 -9.60 -12.00 -9.92
C ALA A 28 -10.17 -10.97 -10.90
N ALA A 29 -11.36 -10.46 -10.58
CA ALA A 29 -11.92 -9.35 -11.33
C ALA A 29 -11.00 -8.13 -11.22
N GLN A 30 -10.62 -7.56 -12.37
CA GLN A 30 -9.69 -6.42 -12.43
C GLN A 30 -10.12 -5.27 -11.54
N HIS A 31 -11.42 -4.92 -11.56
CA HIS A 31 -11.98 -3.84 -10.77
C HIS A 31 -11.81 -4.05 -9.25
N GLU A 32 -11.75 -5.30 -8.77
CA GLU A 32 -11.50 -5.59 -7.35
C GLU A 32 -10.04 -5.25 -6.98
N LEU A 33 -9.08 -5.66 -7.80
CA LEU A 33 -7.66 -5.35 -7.60
C LEU A 33 -7.42 -3.82 -7.66
N GLU A 34 -8.09 -3.13 -8.58
CA GLU A 34 -8.07 -1.65 -8.67
C GLU A 34 -8.66 -1.01 -7.41
N ARG A 35 -9.82 -1.47 -6.94
CA ARG A 35 -10.44 -0.97 -5.70
C ARG A 35 -9.52 -1.13 -4.49
N ILE A 36 -8.82 -2.26 -4.38
CA ILE A 36 -7.85 -2.50 -3.30
C ILE A 36 -6.65 -1.55 -3.44
N ALA A 37 -6.10 -1.39 -4.66
CA ALA A 37 -4.97 -0.51 -4.90
C ALA A 37 -5.29 0.96 -4.56
N VAL A 38 -6.45 1.46 -5.00
CA VAL A 38 -6.91 2.83 -4.70
C VAL A 38 -7.14 3.03 -3.20
N ARG A 39 -7.77 2.07 -2.51
CA ARG A 39 -7.96 2.15 -1.05
C ARG A 39 -6.63 2.20 -0.31
N LYS A 40 -5.66 1.37 -0.72
CA LYS A 40 -4.33 1.34 -0.11
C LYS A 40 -3.56 2.63 -0.37
N LEU A 41 -3.69 3.22 -1.56
CA LEU A 41 -3.11 4.54 -1.87
C LEU A 41 -3.69 5.63 -0.96
N ARG A 42 -5.01 5.71 -0.81
CA ARG A 42 -5.68 6.68 0.09
C ARG A 42 -5.22 6.55 1.54
N TYR A 43 -5.17 5.33 2.05
CA TYR A 43 -4.65 5.06 3.39
C TYR A 43 -3.22 5.56 3.58
N MET A 44 -2.34 5.37 2.59
CA MET A 44 -0.96 5.81 2.66
C MET A 44 -0.83 7.35 2.56
N LEU A 45 -1.68 8.01 1.79
CA LEU A 45 -1.76 9.49 1.75
C LEU A 45 -2.13 10.04 3.13
N GLU A 46 -3.23 9.55 3.71
CA GLU A 46 -3.69 9.95 5.04
C GLU A 46 -2.65 9.66 6.13
N LYS A 47 -1.92 8.54 6.01
CA LYS A 47 -0.85 8.18 6.95
C LYS A 47 0.32 9.17 6.85
N LYS A 48 0.76 9.54 5.65
CA LYS A 48 1.83 10.53 5.46
C LYS A 48 1.44 11.92 5.96
N GLU A 49 0.19 12.33 5.77
CA GLU A 49 -0.32 13.60 6.31
C GLU A 49 -0.27 13.66 7.84
N LYS A 50 -0.46 12.50 8.50
CA LYS A 50 -0.35 12.38 9.96
C LYS A 50 1.10 12.29 10.44
N GLU A 51 1.98 11.64 9.68
CA GLU A 51 3.42 11.55 10.00
C GLU A 51 4.15 12.90 9.81
N GLY A 52 3.67 13.78 8.92
CA GLY A 52 4.19 15.14 8.74
C GLY A 52 3.77 16.15 9.83
N GLN A 53 2.91 15.72 10.76
CA GLN A 53 2.48 16.50 11.92
C GLN A 53 3.06 15.87 13.20
N GLU A 54 4.36 16.03 13.44
CA GLU A 54 4.95 15.73 14.75
C GLU A 54 4.67 16.87 15.74
N PRO A 55 3.91 16.65 16.84
CA PRO A 55 4.10 17.45 18.05
C PRO A 55 5.40 17.00 18.72
N GLU A 56 6.35 17.93 18.79
CA GLU A 56 7.59 17.82 19.57
C GLU A 56 7.30 17.38 21.04
N LYS A 57 7.54 16.10 21.40
CA LYS A 57 8.41 15.63 22.52
C LYS A 57 8.20 14.17 22.98
N LYS A 58 9.36 13.49 23.10
CA LYS A 58 9.79 12.35 23.95
C LYS A 58 9.71 10.91 23.38
N THR A 59 10.91 10.34 23.18
CA THR A 59 11.39 8.97 22.86
C THR A 59 10.85 7.85 23.79
N PRO A 60 11.03 6.51 23.51
CA PRO A 60 11.89 5.79 22.53
C PRO A 60 11.11 4.85 21.54
N PRO A 61 11.78 4.14 20.59
CA PRO A 61 11.11 3.49 19.46
C PRO A 61 10.53 2.12 19.85
N GLU A 62 9.21 2.01 19.87
CA GLU A 62 8.51 0.72 19.94
C GLU A 62 8.06 0.28 18.55
N SER A 63 8.79 -0.70 18.03
CA SER A 63 8.34 -1.76 17.12
C SER A 63 7.18 -1.43 16.18
N SER A 64 7.46 -0.84 15.02
CA SER A 64 6.57 -0.99 13.87
C SER A 64 6.97 -2.24 13.08
N GLY A 65 6.60 -3.40 13.63
CA GLY A 65 6.68 -4.68 12.96
C GLY A 65 5.87 -4.67 11.67
N GLY A 66 6.54 -4.43 10.55
CA GLY A 66 6.02 -4.64 9.20
C GLY A 66 6.79 -5.75 8.52
N GLY A 67 6.74 -6.96 9.08
CA GLY A 67 7.38 -8.13 8.47
C GLY A 67 6.68 -8.51 7.16
N ILE A 68 7.39 -8.40 6.05
CA ILE A 68 7.10 -9.24 4.88
C ILE A 68 7.85 -10.54 5.14
N VAL A 69 7.11 -11.62 5.36
CA VAL A 69 7.68 -12.96 5.40
C VAL A 69 7.86 -13.40 3.95
N VAL A 70 9.10 -13.70 3.58
CA VAL A 70 9.48 -14.33 2.31
C VAL A 70 9.69 -15.83 2.51
#